data_AF-A0A350CCA3-F1
#
_entry.id   AF-A0A350CCA3-F1
#
_cell.length_a   1.000
_cell.length_b   1.000
_cell.length_c   1.000
_cell.angle_alpha   90.00
_cell.angle_beta   90.00
_cell.angle_gamma   90.00
#
_symmetry.space_group_name_H-M   'P 1'
#
loop_
_entity.id
_entity.type
_entity.pdbx_description
1 polymer ?
#
loop_
_entity_poly.entity_id
_entity_poly.type
_entity_poly.pdbx_seq_one_letter_code
_entity_poly.pdbx_strand_id
1 'polypeptide(L)'
;VAGLADETWTSDEWLVNQAWDRSLLQTLYADRCVAMILQTLRQQQTLDQTLLIVTADHGMCFVPGASLREPVAETLPDLLPVPLLIKLPGQQRGSVTDRNAEITDILPTIADVIGLESDPAWAGSSLLTDEVRARKTLLGPHPSILAPDFPRRFEHTQRLQRVFGAGGAGDRIGRLAAIPGLAGRRVDEFAVLESAVRAVIAPGVVGQHVPPTPTSPGSSFTASLLHGKLLAGTDRATGFEQPVWLAVAVSGRIVATTRTSTDPRWNRVWTAYVPESEVPEAVQPVELYEVPDPAAPRELRRIPYESLAADELWELLDPGPRFH
;
A
#
# COMPACT_ATOMS: atom_id res chain seq x y z
N VAL A 1 3.09 -7.78 8.46
CA VAL A 1 3.78 -6.93 7.47
C VAL A 1 5.16 -6.58 8.01
N ALA A 2 6.24 -6.73 7.23
CA ALA A 2 7.57 -6.36 7.71
C ALA A 2 7.60 -4.87 8.10
N GLY A 3 8.19 -4.56 9.26
CA GLY A 3 8.24 -3.19 9.77
C GLY A 3 7.01 -2.75 10.57
N LEU A 4 6.02 -3.62 10.79
CA LEU A 4 4.85 -3.36 11.65
C LEU A 4 4.79 -4.39 12.78
N ALA A 5 4.77 -3.93 14.03
CA ALA A 5 4.59 -4.77 15.21
C ALA A 5 3.61 -4.10 16.18
N ASP A 6 2.62 -4.84 16.66
CA ASP A 6 1.61 -4.33 17.61
C ASP A 6 0.96 -3.02 17.11
N GLU A 7 0.56 -3.03 15.83
CA GLU A 7 0.02 -1.87 15.09
C GLU A 7 0.93 -0.62 15.04
N THR A 8 2.21 -0.74 15.40
CA THR A 8 3.17 0.38 15.39
C THR A 8 4.26 0.15 14.35
N TRP A 9 4.54 1.17 13.54
CA TRP A 9 5.62 1.14 12.55
C TRP A 9 6.98 1.18 13.23
N THR A 10 7.94 0.45 12.69
CA THR A 10 9.37 0.67 12.99
C THR A 10 9.81 2.07 12.52
N SER A 11 10.98 2.52 12.95
CA SER A 11 11.59 3.75 12.47
C SER A 11 12.23 3.63 11.06
N ASP A 12 12.23 2.44 10.46
CA ASP A 12 12.75 2.23 9.10
C ASP A 12 11.78 2.79 8.04
N GLU A 13 12.06 4.00 7.57
CA GLU A 13 11.27 4.70 6.56
C GLU A 13 11.09 3.90 5.25
N TRP A 14 12.07 3.07 4.86
CA TRP A 14 11.95 2.27 3.64
C TRP A 14 10.82 1.24 3.76
N LEU A 15 10.74 0.53 4.87
CA LEU A 15 9.69 -0.47 5.08
C LEU A 15 8.30 0.16 5.18
N VAL A 16 8.20 1.31 5.85
CA VAL A 16 6.95 2.07 5.96
C VAL A 16 6.50 2.55 4.58
N ASN A 17 7.41 3.11 3.77
CA ASN A 17 7.10 3.53 2.41
C ASN A 17 6.71 2.36 1.51
N GLN A 18 7.32 1.18 1.64
CA GLN A 18 6.89 -0.01 0.90
C GLN A 18 5.48 -0.48 1.31
N ALA A 19 5.12 -0.36 2.59
CA ALA A 19 3.76 -0.65 3.03
C ALA A 19 2.75 0.38 2.53
N TRP A 20 3.13 1.65 2.53
CA TRP A 20 2.31 2.72 1.99
C TRP A 20 2.10 2.55 0.48
N ASP A 21 3.14 2.17 -0.27
CA ASP A 21 3.07 1.89 -1.70
C ASP A 21 2.04 0.78 -2.02
N ARG A 22 2.07 -0.31 -1.25
CA ARG A 22 1.07 -1.39 -1.37
C ARG A 22 -0.35 -0.91 -1.06
N SER A 23 -0.52 -0.03 -0.08
CA SER A 23 -1.83 0.57 0.21
C SER A 23 -2.31 1.45 -0.94
N LEU A 24 -1.44 2.25 -1.55
CA LEU A 24 -1.78 3.06 -2.72
C LEU A 24 -2.15 2.19 -3.94
N LEU A 25 -1.45 1.07 -4.16
CA LEU A 25 -1.81 0.08 -5.18
C LEU A 25 -3.22 -0.50 -4.94
N GLN A 26 -3.61 -0.77 -3.69
CA GLN A 26 -4.97 -1.20 -3.36
C GLN A 26 -6.00 -0.09 -3.61
N THR A 27 -5.65 1.17 -3.33
CA THR A 27 -6.49 2.33 -3.67
C THR A 27 -6.70 2.45 -5.19
N LEU A 28 -5.66 2.23 -6.01
CA LEU A 28 -5.79 2.19 -7.47
C LEU A 28 -6.69 1.04 -7.94
N TYR A 29 -6.64 -0.11 -7.28
CA TYR A 29 -7.58 -1.21 -7.56
C TYR A 29 -9.02 -0.84 -7.18
N ALA A 30 -9.22 -0.17 -6.03
CA ALA A 30 -10.54 0.32 -5.64
C ALA A 30 -11.11 1.34 -6.64
N ASP A 31 -10.27 2.24 -7.17
CA ASP A 31 -10.65 3.17 -8.26
C ASP A 31 -11.14 2.42 -9.51
N ARG A 32 -10.44 1.34 -9.91
CA ARG A 32 -10.88 0.48 -11.00
C ARG A 32 -12.24 -0.17 -10.72
N CYS A 33 -12.51 -0.62 -9.50
CA CYS A 33 -13.82 -1.14 -9.10
C CYS A 33 -14.91 -0.07 -9.21
N VAL A 34 -14.64 1.16 -8.78
CA VAL A 34 -15.56 2.30 -8.97
C VAL A 34 -15.83 2.56 -10.45
N ALA A 35 -14.81 2.51 -11.30
CA ALA A 35 -14.97 2.66 -12.74
C ALA A 35 -15.87 1.56 -13.35
N MET A 36 -15.76 0.31 -12.89
CA MET A 36 -16.62 -0.80 -13.33
C MET A 36 -18.09 -0.59 -12.92
N ILE A 37 -18.35 -0.11 -11.70
CA ILE A 37 -19.70 0.25 -11.24
C ILE A 37 -20.27 1.37 -12.12
N LEU A 38 -19.50 2.44 -12.33
CA LEU A 38 -19.91 3.56 -13.17
C LEU A 38 -20.20 3.13 -14.61
N GLN A 39 -19.36 2.26 -15.19
CA GLN A 39 -19.58 1.71 -16.52
C GLN A 39 -20.89 0.93 -16.60
N THR A 40 -21.18 0.10 -15.59
CA THR A 40 -22.41 -0.69 -15.52
C THR A 40 -23.64 0.22 -15.46
N LEU A 41 -23.62 1.24 -14.58
CA LEU A 41 -24.72 2.21 -14.45
C LEU A 41 -24.94 3.02 -15.75
N ARG A 42 -23.86 3.36 -16.48
CA ARG A 42 -23.96 4.02 -17.79
C ARG A 42 -24.55 3.11 -18.86
N GLN A 43 -24.12 1.86 -18.94
CA GLN A 43 -24.66 0.87 -19.89
C GLN A 43 -26.15 0.62 -19.66
N GLN A 44 -26.58 0.63 -18.41
CA GLN A 44 -27.99 0.50 -18.04
C GLN A 44 -28.78 1.82 -18.14
N GLN A 45 -28.13 2.94 -18.46
CA GLN A 45 -28.72 4.28 -18.51
C GLN A 45 -29.36 4.72 -17.18
N THR A 46 -28.88 4.18 -16.05
CA THR A 46 -29.41 4.47 -14.70
C THR A 46 -28.53 5.43 -13.91
N LEU A 47 -27.31 5.73 -14.38
CA LEU A 47 -26.38 6.61 -13.66
C LEU A 47 -27.02 7.95 -13.29
N ASP A 48 -27.80 8.55 -14.19
CA ASP A 48 -28.45 9.84 -13.96
C ASP A 48 -29.44 9.79 -12.79
N GLN A 49 -30.15 8.69 -12.61
CA GLN A 49 -31.14 8.48 -11.54
C GLN A 49 -30.51 7.93 -10.24
N THR A 50 -29.21 7.62 -10.25
CA THR A 50 -28.53 6.99 -9.12
C THR A 50 -27.94 8.04 -8.16
N LEU A 51 -28.18 7.89 -6.86
CA LEU A 51 -27.36 8.48 -5.81
C LEU A 51 -26.10 7.61 -5.64
N LEU A 52 -24.92 8.19 -5.87
CA LEU A 52 -23.66 7.49 -5.69
C LEU A 52 -22.83 8.20 -4.61
N ILE A 53 -22.45 7.47 -3.57
CA ILE A 53 -21.60 7.96 -2.47
C ILE A 53 -20.38 7.06 -2.39
N VAL A 54 -19.18 7.65 -2.47
CA VAL A 54 -17.90 6.96 -2.29
C VAL A 54 -17.18 7.59 -1.11
N THR A 55 -16.81 6.78 -0.12
CA THR A 55 -16.14 7.22 1.10
C THR A 55 -15.16 6.15 1.60
N ALA A 56 -14.35 6.50 2.59
CA ALA A 56 -13.68 5.53 3.46
C ALA A 56 -14.25 5.64 4.88
N ASP A 57 -14.09 4.58 5.67
CA ASP A 57 -14.47 4.52 7.09
C ASP A 57 -13.45 5.24 7.99
N HIS A 58 -12.17 5.11 7.66
CA HIS A 58 -11.07 5.84 8.28
C HIS A 58 -9.85 5.91 7.37
N GLY A 59 -8.90 6.78 7.70
CA GLY A 59 -7.57 6.82 7.10
C GLY A 59 -6.61 5.79 7.72
N MET A 60 -5.33 5.90 7.39
CA MET A 60 -4.27 5.02 7.89
C MET A 60 -2.96 5.81 7.98
N CYS A 61 -2.25 5.71 9.10
CA CYS A 61 -1.01 6.45 9.30
C CYS A 61 0.20 5.69 8.77
N PHE A 62 1.01 6.32 7.92
CA PHE A 62 2.25 5.77 7.38
C PHE A 62 3.45 6.64 7.78
N VAL A 63 3.56 6.94 9.08
CA VAL A 63 4.68 7.70 9.65
C VAL A 63 5.61 6.74 10.40
N PRO A 64 6.92 6.73 10.11
CA PRO A 64 7.87 5.88 10.83
C PRO A 64 7.83 6.11 12.34
N GLY A 65 7.80 5.01 13.10
CA GLY A 65 7.69 5.04 14.56
C GLY A 65 6.30 5.35 15.13
N ALA A 66 5.31 5.69 14.28
CA ALA A 66 3.96 6.00 14.73
C ALA A 66 3.04 4.77 14.68
N SER A 67 1.97 4.80 15.47
CA SER A 67 0.89 3.83 15.37
C SER A 67 0.15 3.97 14.04
N LEU A 68 -0.20 2.83 13.45
CA LEU A 68 -0.99 2.70 12.24
C LEU A 68 -2.40 3.28 12.39
N ARG A 69 -2.98 3.15 13.59
CA ARG A 69 -4.41 3.35 13.86
C ARG A 69 -4.74 4.04 15.18
N GLU A 70 -3.80 4.14 16.11
CA GLU A 70 -4.09 4.75 17.41
C GLU A 70 -4.40 6.25 17.22
N PRO A 71 -5.55 6.75 17.69
CA PRO A 71 -5.98 8.12 17.41
C PRO A 71 -5.39 9.13 18.40
N VAL A 72 -4.09 9.38 18.29
CA VAL A 72 -3.34 10.39 19.05
C VAL A 72 -3.01 11.61 18.18
N ALA A 73 -2.67 12.74 18.79
CA ALA A 73 -2.51 14.03 18.10
C ALA A 73 -1.58 13.97 16.87
N GLU A 74 -0.58 13.10 16.91
CA GLU A 74 0.39 12.87 15.85
C GLU A 74 -0.19 12.14 14.63
N THR A 75 -1.13 11.21 14.83
CA THR A 75 -1.72 10.34 13.79
C THR A 75 -3.07 10.84 13.29
N LEU A 76 -3.81 11.64 14.08
CA LEU A 76 -5.11 12.19 13.68
C LEU A 76 -5.13 12.84 12.28
N PRO A 77 -4.09 13.60 11.85
CA PRO A 77 -4.07 14.18 10.51
C PRO A 77 -4.09 13.16 9.37
N ASP A 78 -3.66 11.92 9.61
CA ASP A 78 -3.64 10.83 8.64
C ASP A 78 -4.86 9.90 8.78
N LEU A 79 -5.50 9.87 9.96
CA LEU A 79 -6.60 8.95 10.27
C LEU A 79 -7.99 9.55 10.02
N LEU A 80 -8.20 10.83 10.31
CA LEU A 80 -9.53 11.44 10.26
C LEU A 80 -9.97 11.93 8.87
N PRO A 81 -9.08 12.54 8.05
CA PRO A 81 -9.48 13.01 6.73
C PRO A 81 -9.67 11.82 5.78
N VAL A 82 -10.93 11.56 5.41
CA VAL A 82 -11.32 10.54 4.43
C VAL A 82 -11.95 11.19 3.20
N PRO A 83 -11.86 10.58 2.01
CA PRO A 83 -12.60 11.07 0.86
C PRO A 83 -14.11 10.95 1.11
N LEU A 84 -14.90 11.92 0.65
CA LEU A 84 -16.34 11.84 0.55
C LEU A 84 -16.79 12.45 -0.78
N LEU A 85 -17.17 11.59 -1.72
CA LEU A 85 -17.68 11.97 -3.03
C LEU A 85 -19.16 11.66 -3.08
N ILE A 86 -20.00 12.64 -3.41
CA ILE A 86 -21.45 12.49 -3.52
C ILE A 86 -21.88 12.95 -4.91
N LYS A 87 -22.52 12.06 -5.66
CA LYS A 87 -23.23 12.37 -6.91
C LYS A 87 -24.72 12.19 -6.68
N LEU A 88 -25.47 13.28 -6.75
CA LEU A 88 -26.93 13.28 -6.61
C LEU A 88 -27.63 12.79 -7.88
N PRO A 89 -28.85 12.23 -7.79
CA PRO A 89 -29.71 12.04 -8.95
C PRO A 89 -29.90 13.35 -9.73
N GLY A 90 -29.83 13.30 -11.06
CA GLY A 90 -29.97 14.45 -11.96
C GLY A 90 -28.79 15.43 -11.97
N GLN A 91 -27.76 15.25 -11.15
CA GLN A 91 -26.62 16.18 -11.06
C GLN A 91 -25.83 16.26 -12.38
N GLN A 92 -25.71 17.47 -12.93
CA GLN A 92 -24.99 17.75 -14.18
C GLN A 92 -23.65 18.47 -13.99
N ARG A 93 -23.39 19.02 -12.80
CA ARG A 93 -22.18 19.80 -12.50
C ARG A 93 -21.62 19.39 -11.15
N GLY A 94 -20.29 19.27 -11.08
CA GLY A 94 -19.58 19.07 -9.81
C GLY A 94 -19.39 20.40 -9.07
N SER A 95 -19.25 20.31 -7.75
CA SER A 95 -18.81 21.39 -6.88
C SER A 95 -17.89 20.80 -5.80
N VAL A 96 -17.08 21.66 -5.18
CA VAL A 96 -16.23 21.32 -4.04
C VAL A 96 -16.71 22.14 -2.85
N THR A 97 -16.75 21.52 -1.67
CA THR A 97 -17.14 22.18 -0.42
C THR A 97 -16.17 21.81 0.68
N ASP A 98 -15.68 22.82 1.40
CA ASP A 98 -14.85 22.66 2.60
C ASP A 98 -15.71 22.54 3.87
N ARG A 99 -17.03 22.30 3.74
CA ARG A 99 -17.91 22.12 4.89
C ARG A 99 -17.40 20.99 5.79
N ASN A 100 -17.53 21.19 7.10
CA ASN A 100 -17.22 20.14 8.05
C ASN A 100 -18.25 19.01 7.93
N ALA A 101 -17.85 17.90 7.32
CA ALA A 101 -18.63 16.67 7.20
C ALA A 101 -18.07 15.56 8.10
N GLU A 102 -18.96 14.69 8.56
CA GLU A 102 -18.66 13.43 9.23
C GLU A 102 -19.38 12.27 8.55
N ILE A 103 -18.89 11.05 8.72
CA ILE A 103 -19.49 9.84 8.13
C ILE A 103 -20.94 9.65 8.62
N THR A 104 -21.26 10.12 9.82
CA THR A 104 -22.61 10.11 10.40
C THR A 104 -23.62 10.94 9.60
N ASP A 105 -23.16 11.88 8.77
CA ASP A 105 -24.01 12.73 7.92
C ASP A 105 -24.49 12.00 6.65
N ILE A 106 -23.86 10.87 6.29
CA ILE A 106 -24.20 10.12 5.08
C ILE A 106 -25.63 9.57 5.16
N LEU A 107 -26.03 8.99 6.29
CA LEU A 107 -27.37 8.43 6.45
C LEU A 107 -28.47 9.50 6.33
N PRO A 108 -28.42 10.63 7.08
CA PRO A 108 -29.36 11.74 6.89
C PRO A 108 -29.39 12.30 5.47
N THR A 109 -28.22 12.36 4.80
CA THR A 109 -28.14 12.82 3.40
C THR A 109 -28.86 11.87 2.46
N ILE A 110 -28.71 10.56 2.64
CA ILE A 110 -29.46 9.55 1.86
C ILE A 110 -30.96 9.73 2.08
N ALA A 111 -31.40 9.83 3.34
CA ALA A 111 -32.80 9.97 3.71
C ALA A 111 -33.45 11.19 3.04
N ASP A 112 -32.77 12.35 3.09
CA ASP A 112 -33.19 13.58 2.44
C ASP A 112 -33.36 13.40 0.92
N VAL A 113 -32.39 12.77 0.24
CA VAL A 113 -32.46 12.50 -1.22
C VAL A 113 -33.66 11.64 -1.60
N ILE A 114 -34.05 10.67 -0.77
CA ILE A 114 -35.18 9.77 -1.05
C ILE A 114 -36.51 10.25 -0.44
N GLY A 115 -36.54 11.43 0.19
CA GLY A 115 -37.73 12.02 0.78
C GLY A 115 -38.21 11.34 2.06
N LEU A 116 -37.31 10.67 2.80
CA LEU A 116 -37.60 10.17 4.15
C LEU A 116 -37.42 11.30 5.17
N GLU A 117 -38.30 11.34 6.17
CA GLU A 117 -38.21 12.29 7.26
C GLU A 117 -36.94 12.05 8.10
N SER A 118 -36.29 13.14 8.50
CA SER A 118 -35.12 13.10 9.39
C SER A 118 -35.52 12.62 10.79
N ASP A 119 -34.72 11.74 11.37
CA ASP A 119 -34.88 11.32 12.77
C ASP A 119 -33.99 12.16 13.70
N PRO A 120 -34.56 12.86 14.70
CA PRO A 120 -33.78 13.58 15.71
C PRO A 120 -32.78 12.73 16.51
N ALA A 121 -32.94 11.40 16.51
CA ALA A 121 -32.01 10.47 17.15
C ALA A 121 -30.73 10.23 16.33
N TRP A 122 -30.67 10.63 15.06
CA TRP A 122 -29.47 10.52 14.25
C TRP A 122 -28.37 11.48 14.73
N ALA A 123 -27.14 10.98 14.78
CA ALA A 123 -25.98 11.78 15.18
C ALA A 123 -25.54 12.80 14.12
N GLY A 124 -25.95 12.59 12.86
CA GLY A 124 -25.61 13.42 11.72
C GLY A 124 -26.76 14.31 11.24
N SER A 125 -26.41 15.27 10.37
CA SER A 125 -27.38 16.09 9.63
C SER A 125 -27.16 15.93 8.13
N SER A 126 -28.20 16.15 7.32
CA SER A 126 -28.07 16.06 5.86
C SER A 126 -27.05 17.08 5.34
N LEU A 127 -26.17 16.64 4.43
CA LEU A 127 -25.18 17.48 3.78
C LEU A 127 -25.78 18.37 2.67
N LEU A 128 -27.09 18.29 2.43
CA LEU A 128 -27.82 19.11 1.45
C LEU A 128 -28.43 20.36 2.07
N THR A 129 -28.39 20.50 3.39
CA THR A 129 -28.87 21.68 4.11
C THR A 129 -27.74 22.71 4.30
N ASP A 130 -28.13 23.93 4.63
CA ASP A 130 -27.22 25.03 5.01
C ASP A 130 -26.63 24.85 6.43
N GLU A 131 -27.01 23.79 7.15
CA GLU A 131 -26.48 23.52 8.48
C GLU A 131 -24.99 23.16 8.42
N VAL A 132 -24.17 23.88 9.17
CA VAL A 132 -22.73 23.64 9.26
C VAL A 132 -22.36 23.20 10.66
N ARG A 133 -21.76 22.01 10.78
CA ARG A 133 -21.25 21.50 12.05
C ARG A 133 -20.00 22.27 12.48
N ALA A 134 -20.03 22.88 13.67
CA ALA A 134 -18.93 23.70 14.17
C ALA A 134 -17.71 22.90 14.70
N ARG A 135 -17.89 21.62 15.04
CA ARG A 135 -16.88 20.76 15.69
C ARG A 135 -16.86 19.38 15.06
N LYS A 136 -15.78 18.63 15.25
CA LYS A 136 -15.75 17.19 14.92
C LYS A 136 -15.90 16.34 16.16
N THR A 137 -16.63 15.24 16.06
CA THR A 137 -16.73 14.23 17.11
C THR A 137 -15.97 12.99 16.69
N LEU A 138 -14.94 12.64 17.44
CA LEU A 138 -14.27 11.35 17.32
C LEU A 138 -14.91 10.38 18.30
N LEU A 139 -15.53 9.33 17.76
CA LEU A 139 -16.05 8.21 18.52
C LEU A 139 -15.00 7.10 18.58
N GLY A 140 -14.72 6.58 19.78
CA GLY A 140 -13.69 5.57 19.99
C GLY A 140 -13.50 5.28 21.49
N PRO A 141 -12.42 4.58 21.87
CA PRO A 141 -12.11 4.30 23.28
C PRO A 141 -11.98 5.57 24.13
N HIS A 142 -11.52 6.66 23.50
CA HIS A 142 -11.40 7.99 24.10
C HIS A 142 -12.17 9.01 23.27
N PRO A 143 -13.50 9.13 23.48
CA PRO A 143 -14.32 10.08 22.73
C PRO A 143 -13.77 11.50 22.88
N SER A 144 -13.63 12.20 21.75
CA SER A 144 -12.98 13.51 21.71
C SER A 144 -13.76 14.47 20.83
N ILE A 145 -13.73 15.75 21.19
CA ILE A 145 -14.30 16.83 20.39
C ILE A 145 -13.16 17.70 19.86
N LEU A 146 -13.10 17.87 18.55
CA LEU A 146 -11.99 18.49 17.84
C LEU A 146 -12.45 19.72 17.05
N ALA A 147 -11.53 20.64 16.79
CA ALA A 147 -11.75 21.67 15.78
C ALA A 147 -11.89 21.01 14.39
N PRO A 148 -12.75 21.53 13.50
CA PRO A 148 -12.95 20.93 12.19
C PRO A 148 -11.79 21.18 11.23
N ASP A 149 -10.95 22.18 11.50
CA ASP A 149 -9.77 22.46 10.71
C ASP A 149 -8.56 21.65 11.21
N PHE A 150 -8.03 20.83 10.32
CA PHE A 150 -6.82 20.04 10.51
C PHE A 150 -5.76 20.54 9.54
N PRO A 151 -5.05 21.65 9.80
CA PRO A 151 -4.08 22.20 8.84
C PRO A 151 -2.96 21.20 8.53
N ARG A 152 -2.61 20.35 9.51
CA ARG A 152 -1.63 19.27 9.37
C ARG A 152 -2.07 18.16 8.41
N ARG A 153 -3.34 18.10 7.98
CA ARG A 153 -3.82 17.12 6.98
C ARG A 153 -3.04 17.20 5.67
N PHE A 154 -2.56 18.39 5.33
CA PHE A 154 -1.76 18.59 4.12
C PHE A 154 -0.31 18.09 4.26
N GLU A 155 0.18 17.84 5.48
CA GLU A 155 1.50 17.20 5.69
C GLU A 155 1.51 15.80 5.08
N HIS A 156 0.39 15.06 5.20
CA HIS A 156 0.23 13.75 4.58
C HIS A 156 0.37 13.83 3.06
N THR A 157 -0.38 14.74 2.41
CA THR A 157 -0.30 14.95 0.96
C THR A 157 1.10 15.38 0.52
N GLN A 158 1.77 16.25 1.28
CA GLN A 158 3.15 16.65 1.00
C GLN A 158 4.14 15.50 1.12
N ARG A 159 3.99 14.61 2.11
CA ARG A 159 4.78 13.38 2.23
C ARG A 159 4.53 12.46 1.04
N LEU A 160 3.26 12.24 0.69
CA LEU A 160 2.87 11.41 -0.44
C LEU A 160 3.51 11.92 -1.74
N GLN A 161 3.44 13.22 -2.00
CA GLN A 161 4.05 13.83 -3.18
C GLN A 161 5.57 13.73 -3.19
N ARG A 162 6.23 13.83 -2.03
CA ARG A 162 7.69 13.66 -1.93
C ARG A 162 8.10 12.21 -2.19
N VAL A 163 7.39 11.24 -1.64
CA VAL A 163 7.75 9.81 -1.75
C VAL A 163 7.35 9.26 -3.11
N PHE A 164 6.11 9.47 -3.53
CA PHE A 164 5.52 8.84 -4.72
C PHE A 164 5.46 9.76 -5.93
N GLY A 165 5.23 11.05 -5.72
CA GLY A 165 5.09 12.03 -6.80
C GLY A 165 3.70 12.66 -6.82
N ALA A 166 3.51 13.59 -7.75
CA ALA A 166 2.25 14.33 -7.91
C ALA A 166 1.34 13.73 -9.01
N GLY A 167 1.63 12.50 -9.46
CA GLY A 167 1.02 11.88 -10.62
C GLY A 167 1.75 12.20 -11.95
N GLY A 168 1.54 11.36 -12.95
CA GLY A 168 2.14 11.47 -14.29
C GLY A 168 3.36 10.57 -14.50
N ALA A 169 4.19 10.88 -15.50
CA ALA A 169 5.27 10.00 -15.96
C ALA A 169 6.41 9.76 -14.94
N GLY A 170 6.55 10.64 -13.95
CA GLY A 170 7.55 10.52 -12.87
C GLY A 170 7.02 9.92 -11.58
N ASP A 171 5.77 9.43 -11.58
CA ASP A 171 5.16 8.82 -10.41
C ASP A 171 5.81 7.48 -10.06
N ARG A 172 5.89 7.19 -8.76
CA ARG A 172 6.62 6.07 -8.19
C ARG A 172 5.72 5.08 -7.46
N ILE A 173 4.39 5.21 -7.56
CA ILE A 173 3.47 4.19 -7.02
C ILE A 173 3.72 2.87 -7.75
N GLY A 174 3.98 1.80 -6.99
CA GLY A 174 4.39 0.49 -7.48
C GLY A 174 5.76 0.49 -8.16
N ARG A 175 6.58 1.55 -7.99
CA ARG A 175 7.89 1.71 -8.64
C ARG A 175 8.94 2.30 -7.69
N LEU A 176 8.71 2.23 -6.37
CA LEU A 176 9.74 2.58 -5.41
C LEU A 176 11.01 1.74 -5.64
N ALA A 177 12.16 2.40 -5.70
CA ALA A 177 13.44 1.78 -5.97
C ALA A 177 14.46 2.23 -4.93
N ALA A 178 15.04 1.27 -4.21
CA ALA A 178 16.10 1.54 -3.24
C ALA A 178 17.39 2.02 -3.93
N ILE A 179 17.60 1.58 -5.18
CA ILE A 179 18.70 1.98 -6.05
C ILE A 179 18.12 2.39 -7.40
N PRO A 180 17.60 3.62 -7.55
CA PRO A 180 16.90 4.06 -8.77
C PRO A 180 17.72 3.89 -10.05
N GLY A 181 19.04 4.07 -9.97
CA GLY A 181 19.96 3.97 -11.12
C GLY A 181 20.13 2.56 -11.71
N LEU A 182 19.55 1.52 -11.08
CA LEU A 182 19.58 0.15 -11.59
C LEU A 182 18.28 -0.28 -12.30
N ALA A 183 17.15 0.36 -12.00
CA ALA A 183 15.87 -0.03 -12.57
C ALA A 183 15.90 0.07 -14.11
N GLY A 184 15.52 -1.01 -14.78
CA GLY A 184 15.50 -1.14 -16.24
C GLY A 184 16.87 -1.43 -16.90
N ARG A 185 17.97 -1.50 -16.14
CA ARG A 185 19.28 -1.88 -16.68
C ARG A 185 19.41 -3.39 -16.86
N ARG A 186 20.30 -3.82 -17.75
CA ARG A 186 20.59 -5.25 -17.92
C ARG A 186 21.64 -5.71 -16.91
N VAL A 187 21.49 -6.94 -16.44
CA VAL A 187 22.42 -7.57 -15.50
C VAL A 187 23.82 -7.72 -16.10
N ASP A 188 23.93 -7.96 -17.41
CA ASP A 188 25.21 -8.14 -18.11
C ASP A 188 26.00 -6.84 -18.34
N GLU A 189 25.47 -5.68 -17.93
CA GLU A 189 26.22 -4.44 -17.84
C GLU A 189 27.16 -4.38 -16.62
N PHE A 190 27.07 -5.35 -15.71
CA PHE A 190 27.81 -5.39 -14.45
C PHE A 190 28.67 -6.65 -14.34
N ALA A 191 29.70 -6.61 -13.49
CA ALA A 191 30.39 -7.82 -13.09
C ALA A 191 29.47 -8.68 -12.23
N VAL A 192 29.17 -9.90 -12.66
CA VAL A 192 28.30 -10.83 -11.92
C VAL A 192 29.15 -11.85 -11.18
N LEU A 193 29.07 -11.87 -9.85
CA LEU A 193 29.74 -12.82 -8.97
C LEU A 193 28.71 -13.67 -8.20
N GLU A 194 29.14 -14.71 -7.51
CA GLU A 194 28.28 -15.47 -6.58
C GLU A 194 28.27 -14.80 -5.20
N SER A 195 27.08 -14.67 -4.60
CA SER A 195 26.95 -14.20 -3.21
C SER A 195 27.18 -15.34 -2.23
N ALA A 196 27.75 -15.03 -1.07
CA ALA A 196 27.81 -15.94 0.07
C ALA A 196 26.47 -16.02 0.84
N VAL A 197 25.56 -15.08 0.58
CA VAL A 197 24.22 -15.03 1.17
C VAL A 197 23.29 -15.95 0.39
N ARG A 198 22.39 -16.63 1.10
CA ARG A 198 21.29 -17.38 0.49
C ARG A 198 19.96 -16.72 0.82
N ALA A 199 18.89 -17.04 0.09
CA ALA A 199 17.56 -16.55 0.41
C ALA A 199 16.50 -17.64 0.37
N VAL A 200 15.39 -17.40 1.06
CA VAL A 200 14.09 -18.02 0.76
C VAL A 200 13.18 -16.92 0.25
N ILE A 201 12.45 -17.16 -0.84
CA ILE A 201 11.55 -16.18 -1.43
C ILE A 201 10.21 -16.80 -1.80
N ALA A 202 9.16 -15.97 -1.79
CA ALA A 202 7.85 -16.34 -2.27
C ALA A 202 7.17 -15.14 -2.96
N PRO A 203 6.67 -15.32 -4.19
CA PRO A 203 6.96 -16.43 -5.11
C PRO A 203 8.38 -16.33 -5.70
N GLY A 204 8.96 -17.44 -6.17
CA GLY A 204 10.23 -17.45 -6.91
C GLY A 204 10.12 -17.19 -8.41
N VAL A 205 8.94 -16.74 -8.86
CA VAL A 205 8.57 -16.50 -10.26
C VAL A 205 7.71 -15.23 -10.35
N VAL A 206 7.67 -14.63 -11.53
CA VAL A 206 6.82 -13.50 -11.87
C VAL A 206 6.16 -13.78 -13.22
N GLY A 207 4.88 -13.44 -13.36
CA GLY A 207 4.18 -13.52 -14.64
C GLY A 207 2.70 -13.21 -14.51
N GLN A 208 2.04 -12.88 -15.63
CA GLN A 208 0.59 -12.58 -15.65
C GLN A 208 -0.25 -13.84 -15.39
N HIS A 209 0.27 -15.02 -15.77
CA HIS A 209 -0.43 -16.30 -15.70
C HIS A 209 0.28 -17.29 -14.77
N VAL A 210 0.50 -16.92 -13.51
CA VAL A 210 1.03 -17.90 -12.54
C VAL A 210 -0.07 -18.89 -12.17
N PRO A 211 0.19 -20.22 -12.27
CA PRO A 211 -0.78 -21.22 -11.87
C PRO A 211 -1.11 -21.08 -10.38
N PRO A 212 -2.38 -21.20 -9.98
CA PRO A 212 -2.78 -21.11 -8.58
C PRO A 212 -2.07 -22.15 -7.71
N THR A 213 -1.83 -21.80 -6.46
CA THR A 213 -1.39 -22.79 -5.47
C THR A 213 -2.47 -23.86 -5.26
N PRO A 214 -2.10 -25.10 -4.87
CA PRO A 214 -3.07 -26.16 -4.59
C PRO A 214 -4.11 -25.80 -3.52
N THR A 215 -3.78 -24.85 -2.64
CA THR A 215 -4.66 -24.32 -1.60
C THR A 215 -5.71 -23.34 -2.09
N SER A 216 -5.56 -22.80 -3.30
CA SER A 216 -6.54 -21.92 -3.94
C SER A 216 -6.75 -22.27 -5.43
N PRO A 217 -7.24 -23.49 -5.75
CA PRO A 217 -7.41 -23.91 -7.14
C PRO A 217 -8.44 -23.02 -7.87
N GLY A 218 -8.07 -22.51 -9.04
CA GLY A 218 -9.01 -21.86 -9.98
C GLY A 218 -8.90 -20.35 -10.13
N SER A 219 -8.02 -19.65 -9.39
CA SER A 219 -7.75 -18.24 -9.61
C SER A 219 -6.38 -18.05 -10.27
N SER A 220 -6.34 -17.48 -11.48
CA SER A 220 -5.09 -16.95 -12.02
C SER A 220 -4.63 -15.80 -11.11
N PHE A 221 -3.41 -15.88 -10.60
CA PHE A 221 -2.80 -14.84 -9.77
C PHE A 221 -1.59 -14.26 -10.49
N THR A 222 -1.41 -12.95 -10.42
CA THR A 222 -0.20 -12.29 -10.91
C THR A 222 0.78 -12.13 -9.75
N ALA A 223 1.91 -12.82 -9.87
CA ALA A 223 3.00 -12.73 -8.89
C ALA A 223 3.79 -11.44 -9.10
N SER A 224 3.31 -10.32 -8.57
CA SER A 224 4.02 -9.03 -8.63
C SER A 224 4.61 -8.60 -7.29
N LEU A 225 4.20 -9.21 -6.17
CA LEU A 225 4.76 -8.92 -4.86
C LEU A 225 5.64 -10.08 -4.38
N LEU A 226 6.93 -9.81 -4.25
CA LEU A 226 7.93 -10.74 -3.74
C LEU A 226 8.21 -10.46 -2.27
N HIS A 227 8.16 -11.52 -1.47
CA HIS A 227 8.63 -11.53 -0.10
C HIS A 227 9.87 -12.40 -0.03
N GLY A 228 10.86 -11.98 0.76
CA GLY A 228 12.04 -12.80 0.95
C GLY A 228 12.68 -12.62 2.33
N LYS A 229 13.41 -13.66 2.73
CA LYS A 229 14.26 -13.68 3.92
C LYS A 229 15.66 -14.13 3.52
N LEU A 230 16.65 -13.31 3.84
CA LEU A 230 18.06 -13.66 3.68
C LEU A 230 18.52 -14.60 4.79
N LEU A 231 19.37 -15.54 4.43
CA LEU A 231 19.98 -16.55 5.28
C LEU A 231 21.49 -16.28 5.30
N ALA A 232 22.01 -15.91 6.47
CA ALA A 232 23.45 -15.71 6.67
C ALA A 232 24.13 -17.05 7.03
N GLY A 233 25.02 -17.55 6.16
CA GLY A 233 25.91 -18.68 6.45
C GLY A 233 25.25 -19.94 7.03
N THR A 234 26.01 -20.70 7.83
CA THR A 234 25.53 -21.88 8.59
C THR A 234 24.86 -21.50 9.91
N ASP A 235 25.06 -20.27 10.39
CA ASP A 235 24.53 -19.81 11.67
C ASP A 235 23.24 -19.01 11.46
N ARG A 236 22.11 -19.71 11.63
CA ARG A 236 20.77 -19.15 11.46
C ARG A 236 20.44 -18.06 12.50
N ALA A 237 21.31 -17.75 13.46
CA ALA A 237 21.00 -16.81 14.56
C ALA A 237 21.46 -15.35 14.34
N THR A 238 22.55 -15.08 13.60
CA THR A 238 23.13 -13.71 13.51
C THR A 238 22.58 -12.88 12.34
N GLY A 239 21.84 -11.81 12.64
CA GLY A 239 21.32 -10.86 11.64
C GLY A 239 22.42 -10.13 10.87
N PHE A 240 22.04 -9.29 9.90
CA PHE A 240 22.98 -8.42 9.21
C PHE A 240 23.16 -7.11 9.99
N GLU A 241 24.41 -6.68 10.21
CA GLU A 241 24.70 -5.41 10.90
C GLU A 241 24.30 -4.17 10.09
N GLN A 242 24.31 -4.30 8.76
CA GLN A 242 23.90 -3.26 7.82
C GLN A 242 22.83 -3.82 6.87
N PRO A 243 21.93 -2.98 6.34
CA PRO A 243 21.00 -3.40 5.31
C PRO A 243 21.71 -4.01 4.11
N VAL A 244 21.22 -5.16 3.65
CA VAL A 244 21.66 -5.76 2.39
C VAL A 244 20.81 -5.16 1.28
N TRP A 245 21.46 -4.53 0.32
CA TRP A 245 20.81 -3.94 -0.84
C TRP A 245 20.63 -4.98 -1.93
N LEU A 246 19.46 -4.97 -2.56
CA LEU A 246 19.02 -6.05 -3.43
C LEU A 246 18.52 -5.51 -4.77
N ALA A 247 18.87 -6.20 -5.84
CA ALA A 247 18.28 -6.04 -7.16
C ALA A 247 17.54 -7.32 -7.54
N VAL A 248 16.32 -7.15 -8.03
CA VAL A 248 15.47 -8.22 -8.57
C VAL A 248 15.46 -8.05 -10.09
N ALA A 249 15.83 -9.10 -10.81
CA ALA A 249 15.77 -9.14 -12.25
C ALA A 249 14.85 -10.26 -12.75
N VAL A 250 14.35 -10.06 -13.96
CA VAL A 250 13.55 -11.03 -14.71
C VAL A 250 14.10 -11.05 -16.12
N SER A 251 14.46 -12.24 -16.61
CA SER A 251 15.07 -12.41 -17.95
C SER A 251 16.28 -11.49 -18.18
N GLY A 252 17.16 -11.36 -17.18
CA GLY A 252 18.38 -10.56 -17.25
C GLY A 252 18.17 -9.04 -17.18
N ARG A 253 16.95 -8.53 -16.97
CA ARG A 253 16.66 -7.10 -16.78
C ARG A 253 16.27 -6.83 -15.34
N ILE A 254 16.88 -5.84 -14.71
CA ILE A 254 16.56 -5.43 -13.34
C ILE A 254 15.22 -4.70 -13.34
N VAL A 255 14.22 -5.24 -12.65
CA VAL A 255 12.85 -4.73 -12.62
C VAL A 255 12.48 -4.05 -11.30
N ALA A 256 13.17 -4.39 -10.20
CA ALA A 256 12.96 -3.77 -8.91
C ALA A 256 14.25 -3.74 -8.09
N THR A 257 14.36 -2.77 -7.17
CA THR A 257 15.45 -2.72 -6.19
C THR A 257 14.89 -2.45 -4.80
N THR A 258 15.46 -3.12 -3.80
CA THR A 258 15.01 -3.05 -2.42
C THR A 258 16.18 -3.20 -1.46
N ARG A 259 15.91 -3.25 -0.17
CA ARG A 259 16.89 -3.60 0.86
C ARG A 259 16.22 -4.32 2.03
N THR A 260 17.02 -5.01 2.84
CA THR A 260 16.56 -5.47 4.15
C THR A 260 16.40 -4.31 5.14
N SER A 261 15.74 -4.57 6.26
CA SER A 261 15.47 -3.57 7.30
C SER A 261 16.74 -3.13 8.04
N THR A 262 16.74 -1.90 8.55
CA THR A 262 17.65 -1.47 9.64
C THR A 262 17.16 -1.93 11.01
N ASP A 263 15.89 -2.33 11.14
CA ASP A 263 15.34 -2.86 12.39
C ASP A 263 15.86 -4.28 12.66
N PRO A 264 16.47 -4.59 13.82
CA PRO A 264 17.02 -5.90 14.14
C PRO A 264 16.02 -7.07 14.04
N ARG A 265 14.72 -6.82 14.28
CA ARG A 265 13.66 -7.84 14.15
C ARG A 265 13.45 -8.24 12.68
N TRP A 266 13.69 -7.32 11.75
CA TRP A 266 13.39 -7.47 10.33
C TRP A 266 14.62 -7.36 9.42
N ASN A 267 15.84 -7.32 9.95
CA ASN A 267 17.07 -7.05 9.18
C ASN A 267 17.49 -8.13 8.17
N ARG A 268 16.73 -9.21 8.09
CA ARG A 268 16.85 -10.26 7.07
C ARG A 268 15.69 -10.27 6.08
N VAL A 269 14.61 -9.55 6.38
CA VAL A 269 13.38 -9.58 5.61
C VAL A 269 13.39 -8.43 4.62
N TRP A 270 12.89 -8.69 3.43
CA TRP A 270 12.73 -7.70 2.38
C TRP A 270 11.45 -7.98 1.60
N THR A 271 10.93 -6.92 0.97
CA THR A 271 9.89 -7.05 -0.05
C THR A 271 10.28 -6.29 -1.29
N ALA A 272 9.83 -6.76 -2.45
CA ALA A 272 9.98 -6.05 -3.71
C ALA A 272 8.70 -6.21 -4.51
N TYR A 273 8.27 -5.12 -5.14
CA TYR A 273 7.16 -5.16 -6.07
C TYR A 273 7.71 -5.05 -7.49
N VAL A 274 7.31 -5.97 -8.37
CA VAL A 274 7.57 -5.90 -9.80
C VAL A 274 6.44 -5.09 -10.42
N PRO A 275 6.72 -3.92 -11.03
CA PRO A 275 5.68 -3.10 -11.65
C PRO A 275 4.88 -3.89 -12.67
N GLU A 276 3.57 -3.70 -12.76
CA GLU A 276 2.69 -4.42 -13.71
C GLU A 276 3.21 -4.36 -15.16
N SER A 277 3.78 -3.22 -15.57
CA SER A 277 4.37 -3.06 -16.91
C SER A 277 5.63 -3.88 -17.16
N GLU A 278 6.29 -4.35 -16.10
CA GLU A 278 7.49 -5.19 -16.15
C GLU A 278 7.16 -6.67 -15.87
N VAL A 279 5.90 -7.00 -15.57
CA VAL A 279 5.46 -8.39 -15.37
C VAL A 279 5.35 -9.05 -16.76
N PRO A 280 6.14 -10.10 -17.04
CA PRO A 280 6.09 -10.80 -18.31
C PRO A 280 4.77 -11.56 -18.50
N GLU A 281 4.35 -11.70 -19.75
CA GLU A 281 3.16 -12.49 -20.11
C GLU A 281 3.34 -13.98 -19.71
N ALA A 282 4.48 -14.55 -20.10
CA ALA A 282 4.88 -15.89 -19.67
C ALA A 282 5.52 -15.86 -18.28
N VAL A 283 5.29 -16.91 -17.49
CA VAL A 283 5.93 -17.09 -16.18
C VAL A 283 7.44 -17.20 -16.36
N GLN A 284 8.19 -16.37 -15.63
CA GLN A 284 9.65 -16.35 -15.64
C GLN A 284 10.20 -16.52 -14.21
N PRO A 285 11.33 -17.21 -14.02
CA PRO A 285 12.01 -17.22 -12.75
C PRO A 285 12.55 -15.83 -12.42
N VAL A 286 12.58 -15.52 -11.13
CA VAL A 286 13.23 -14.32 -10.62
C VAL A 286 14.74 -14.56 -10.51
N GLU A 287 15.52 -13.53 -10.75
CA GLU A 287 16.94 -13.50 -10.44
C GLU A 287 17.14 -12.50 -9.30
N LEU A 288 17.86 -12.91 -8.24
CA LEU A 288 18.09 -12.09 -7.06
C LEU A 288 19.58 -11.78 -6.94
N TYR A 289 19.91 -10.51 -6.71
CA TYR A 289 21.29 -10.06 -6.56
C TYR A 289 21.45 -9.18 -5.34
N GLU A 290 22.53 -9.38 -4.60
CA GLU A 290 23.08 -8.39 -3.67
C GLU A 290 23.82 -7.31 -4.46
N VAL A 291 23.70 -6.07 -4.01
CA VAL A 291 24.40 -4.90 -4.55
C VAL A 291 25.34 -4.36 -3.48
N PRO A 292 26.65 -4.70 -3.53
CA PRO A 292 27.59 -4.32 -2.46
C PRO A 292 27.82 -2.82 -2.31
N ASP A 293 27.82 -2.09 -3.42
CA ASP A 293 27.94 -0.63 -3.47
C ASP A 293 26.73 -0.02 -4.19
N PRO A 294 25.64 0.32 -3.46
CA PRO A 294 24.45 0.91 -4.06
C PRO A 294 24.68 2.34 -4.56
N ALA A 295 25.73 3.03 -4.11
CA ALA A 295 26.03 4.41 -4.53
C ALA A 295 26.71 4.45 -5.90
N ALA A 296 27.51 3.44 -6.23
CA ALA A 296 28.20 3.30 -7.51
C ALA A 296 28.23 1.82 -7.97
N PRO A 297 27.08 1.24 -8.35
CA PRO A 297 27.01 -0.19 -8.65
C PRO A 297 27.82 -0.54 -9.89
N ARG A 298 28.84 -1.38 -9.70
CA ARG A 298 29.68 -1.99 -10.76
C ARG A 298 29.63 -3.51 -10.76
N GLU A 299 29.16 -4.09 -9.66
CA GLU A 299 29.12 -5.51 -9.38
C GLU A 299 27.72 -5.89 -8.86
N LEU A 300 27.24 -7.05 -9.27
CA LEU A 300 26.06 -7.71 -8.75
C LEU A 300 26.46 -9.10 -8.25
N ARG A 301 26.07 -9.46 -7.03
CA ARG A 301 26.34 -10.80 -6.49
C ARG A 301 25.08 -11.64 -6.51
N ARG A 302 25.02 -12.66 -7.36
CA ARG A 302 23.87 -13.55 -7.50
C ARG A 302 23.62 -14.27 -6.18
N ILE A 303 22.40 -14.13 -5.65
CA ILE A 303 21.96 -14.81 -4.43
C ILE A 303 21.22 -16.09 -4.85
N PRO A 304 21.74 -17.28 -4.51
CA PRO A 304 20.97 -18.51 -4.65
C PRO A 304 19.79 -18.52 -3.66
N TYR A 305 18.62 -18.90 -4.14
CA TYR A 305 17.42 -18.95 -3.31
C TYR A 305 16.65 -20.26 -3.45
N GLU A 306 15.85 -20.55 -2.44
CA GLU A 306 14.78 -21.56 -2.48
C GLU A 306 13.44 -20.84 -2.61
N SER A 307 12.60 -21.29 -3.55
CA SER A 307 11.24 -20.77 -3.71
C SER A 307 10.30 -21.56 -2.82
N LEU A 308 9.58 -20.87 -1.93
CA LEU A 308 8.59 -21.47 -1.05
C LEU A 308 7.18 -21.06 -1.45
N ALA A 309 6.18 -21.77 -0.96
CA ALA A 309 4.81 -21.26 -0.95
C ALA A 309 4.74 -20.03 -0.03
N ALA A 310 3.80 -19.11 -0.32
CA ALA A 310 3.64 -17.90 0.49
C ALA A 310 3.38 -18.24 1.97
N ASP A 311 2.52 -19.23 2.24
CA ASP A 311 2.18 -19.66 3.61
C ASP A 311 3.40 -20.21 4.38
N GLU A 312 4.25 -21.00 3.72
CA GLU A 312 5.49 -21.53 4.31
C GLU A 312 6.48 -20.41 4.62
N LEU A 313 6.60 -19.42 3.73
CA LEU A 313 7.43 -18.26 3.98
C LEU A 313 6.89 -17.44 5.16
N TRP A 314 5.57 -17.27 5.29
CA TRP A 314 4.98 -16.55 6.42
C TRP A 314 5.31 -17.19 7.76
N GLU A 315 5.28 -18.51 7.87
CA GLU A 315 5.73 -19.24 9.07
C GLU A 315 7.20 -18.97 9.43
N LEU A 316 8.05 -18.75 8.41
CA LEU A 316 9.46 -18.40 8.62
C LEU A 316 9.68 -16.92 8.95
N LEU A 317 8.75 -16.03 8.56
CA LEU A 317 8.83 -14.60 8.77
C LEU A 317 8.30 -14.17 10.14
N ASP A 318 7.34 -14.90 10.73
CA ASP A 318 6.71 -14.55 12.01
C ASP A 318 6.42 -15.79 12.88
N PRO A 319 7.24 -16.07 13.92
CA PRO A 319 6.99 -17.18 14.85
C PRO A 319 5.92 -16.85 15.92
N GLY A 320 5.25 -15.70 15.84
CA GLY A 320 4.21 -15.29 16.78
C GLY A 320 2.90 -16.10 16.70
N PRO A 321 2.07 -16.10 17.75
CA PRO A 321 0.82 -16.86 17.76
C PRO A 321 -0.15 -16.32 16.70
N ARG A 322 -0.66 -17.22 15.86
CA ARG A 322 -1.74 -16.91 14.91
C ARG A 322 -2.99 -16.51 15.70
N PHE A 323 -3.51 -15.31 15.46
CA PHE A 323 -4.92 -15.06 15.74
C PHE A 323 -5.72 -15.66 14.60
N HIS A 324 -6.41 -16.77 14.92
CA HIS A 324 -7.40 -17.42 14.07
C HIS A 324 -8.70 -16.61 13.99
#